data_AF-S8DWM1-F1
#
_entry.id   AF-S8DWM1-F1
#
_cell.length_a   1.000
_cell.length_b   1.000
_cell.length_c   1.000
_cell.angle_alpha   90.00
_cell.angle_beta   90.00
_cell.angle_gamma   90.00
#
_symmetry.space_group_name_H-M   'P 1'
#
loop_
_entity.id
_entity.type
_entity.pdbx_description
1 polymer ?
#
loop_
_entity_poly.entity_id
_entity_poly.type
_entity_poly.pdbx_seq_one_letter_code
_entity_poly.pdbx_strand_id
1 'polypeptide(L)'
;MRLTLKPLLCLCLGTVASAALSEEFNEELDLRPLPDGKVAAWFSFSTLLKGATPRDTKTLGAEDESQLYTLFPLALGQILREYAVTELHLTLNAGKWNYDRWGYPDESGVGTGAELWAWMGENGPVS
;
A
#
# COMPACT_ATOMS: atom_id res chain seq x y z
N MET A 1 14.03 -13.63 -64.63
CA MET A 1 12.78 -13.60 -63.83
C MET A 1 13.18 -13.57 -62.35
N ARG A 2 13.14 -12.40 -61.71
CA ARG A 2 13.57 -12.23 -60.30
C ARG A 2 12.36 -12.45 -59.39
N LEU A 3 12.32 -13.57 -58.65
CA LEU A 3 11.34 -13.78 -57.59
C LEU A 3 11.84 -13.11 -56.31
N THR A 4 11.08 -12.14 -55.80
CA THR A 4 11.33 -11.51 -54.51
C THR A 4 10.50 -12.21 -53.43
N LEU A 5 11.18 -12.82 -52.47
CA LEU A 5 10.57 -13.47 -51.31
C LEU A 5 10.28 -12.40 -50.26
N LYS A 6 8.99 -12.11 -49.99
CA LYS A 6 8.59 -11.20 -48.91
C LYS A 6 8.74 -11.94 -47.57
N PRO A 7 9.50 -11.42 -46.59
CA PRO A 7 9.47 -11.98 -45.25
C PRO A 7 8.11 -11.62 -44.63
N LEU A 8 7.31 -12.65 -44.36
CA LEU A 8 6.11 -12.54 -43.56
C LEU A 8 6.56 -12.25 -42.12
N LEU A 9 6.69 -10.96 -41.79
CA LEU A 9 6.93 -10.49 -40.43
C LEU A 9 5.67 -10.77 -39.61
N CYS A 10 5.62 -11.96 -39.00
CA CYS A 10 4.60 -12.30 -38.02
C CYS A 10 4.91 -11.47 -36.76
N LEU A 11 4.25 -10.32 -36.65
CA LEU A 11 4.27 -9.48 -35.46
C LEU A 11 3.48 -10.24 -34.38
N CYS A 12 4.17 -11.08 -33.61
CA CYS A 12 3.63 -11.62 -32.37
C CYS A 12 3.39 -10.42 -31.44
N LEU A 13 2.18 -9.87 -31.45
CA LEU A 13 1.68 -9.05 -30.36
C LEU A 13 1.76 -9.94 -29.11
N GLY A 14 2.79 -9.73 -28.30
CA GLY A 14 2.89 -10.33 -26.99
C GLY A 14 1.67 -9.87 -26.19
N THR A 15 0.69 -10.74 -26.04
CA THR A 15 -0.31 -10.61 -24.99
C THR A 15 0.46 -10.67 -23.68
N VAL A 16 0.74 -9.50 -23.09
CA VAL A 16 1.16 -9.43 -21.70
C VAL A 16 -0.03 -9.95 -20.91
N ALA A 17 0.03 -11.23 -20.51
CA ALA A 17 -0.88 -11.78 -19.54
C ALA A 17 -0.65 -10.98 -18.25
N SER A 18 -1.52 -10.00 -18.00
CA SER A 18 -1.61 -9.38 -16.68
C SER A 18 -2.10 -10.49 -15.77
N ALA A 19 -1.19 -11.14 -15.05
CA ALA A 19 -1.56 -11.92 -13.89
C ALA A 19 -2.43 -10.99 -13.04
N ALA A 20 -3.63 -11.45 -12.67
CA ALA A 20 -4.49 -10.68 -11.79
C ALA A 20 -3.67 -10.36 -10.54
N LEU A 21 -3.26 -9.09 -10.40
CA LEU A 21 -2.52 -8.65 -9.23
C LEU A 21 -3.46 -8.86 -8.04
N SER A 22 -3.05 -9.72 -7.12
CA SER A 22 -3.68 -9.85 -5.81
C SER A 22 -3.54 -8.56 -4.99
N GLU A 23 -2.74 -7.60 -5.45
CA GLU A 23 -2.48 -6.34 -4.79
C GLU A 23 -2.94 -5.17 -5.67
N GLU A 24 -3.87 -4.37 -5.15
CA GLU A 24 -4.20 -3.07 -5.71
C GLU A 24 -3.47 -2.00 -4.91
N PHE A 25 -2.63 -1.21 -5.57
CA PHE A 25 -1.85 -0.14 -4.96
C PHE A 25 -2.29 1.21 -5.52
N ASN A 26 -2.57 2.17 -4.64
CA ASN A 26 -2.88 3.55 -4.99
C ASN A 26 -1.95 4.50 -4.23
N GLU A 27 -1.42 5.49 -4.96
CA GLU A 27 -0.52 6.52 -4.46
C GLU A 27 -1.05 7.91 -4.86
N GLU A 28 -1.07 8.83 -3.89
CA GLU A 28 -1.50 10.21 -4.08
C GLU A 28 -0.47 11.18 -3.49
N LEU A 29 -0.25 12.29 -4.20
CA LEU A 29 0.63 13.38 -3.79
C LEU A 29 -0.10 14.71 -3.97
N ASP A 30 -0.30 15.44 -2.86
CA ASP A 30 -0.73 16.84 -2.88
C ASP A 30 0.43 17.74 -2.49
N LEU A 31 0.72 18.74 -3.34
CA LEU A 31 1.73 19.77 -3.08
C LEU A 31 1.07 21.14 -3.08
N ARG A 32 1.09 21.81 -1.93
CA ARG A 32 0.42 23.09 -1.74
C ARG A 32 1.40 24.17 -1.30
N PRO A 33 1.57 25.26 -2.07
CA PRO A 33 2.33 26.41 -1.59
C PRO A 33 1.58 27.07 -0.43
N LEU A 34 2.33 27.45 0.60
CA LEU A 34 1.81 28.10 1.80
C LEU A 34 2.08 29.63 1.75
N PRO A 35 1.29 30.46 2.45
CA PRO A 35 1.43 31.93 2.41
C PRO A 35 2.79 32.48 2.85
N ASP A 36 3.60 31.68 3.55
CA ASP A 36 4.93 32.05 4.02
C ASP A 36 6.07 31.51 3.14
N GLY A 37 5.74 31.03 1.93
CA GLY A 37 6.68 30.53 0.94
C GLY A 37 7.15 29.09 1.15
N LYS A 38 6.64 28.39 2.17
CA LYS A 38 6.86 26.95 2.35
C LYS A 38 5.95 26.14 1.42
N VAL A 39 6.19 24.84 1.35
CA VAL A 39 5.34 23.89 0.63
C VAL A 39 4.87 22.83 1.61
N ALA A 40 3.55 22.63 1.71
CA ALA A 40 2.97 21.46 2.33
C ALA A 40 3.00 20.31 1.32
N ALA A 41 3.46 19.15 1.75
CA ALA A 41 3.48 17.94 0.96
C ALA A 41 2.75 16.85 1.72
N TRP A 42 1.73 16.28 1.10
CA TRP A 42 0.95 15.16 1.62
C TRP A 42 1.10 13.98 0.68
N PHE A 43 1.46 12.83 1.25
CA PHE A 43 1.62 11.58 0.52
C PHE A 43 0.68 10.56 1.14
N SER A 44 -0.08 9.88 0.30
CA SER A 44 -0.94 8.77 0.71
C SER A 44 -0.61 7.54 -0.12
N PHE A 45 -0.41 6.42 0.57
CA PHE A 45 -0.13 5.13 -0.03
C PHE A 45 -1.12 4.13 0.55
N SER A 46 -1.81 3.39 -0.33
CA SER A 46 -2.74 2.35 0.09
C SER A 46 -2.53 1.09 -0.74
N THR A 47 -2.48 -0.05 -0.06
CA THR A 47 -2.38 -1.37 -0.68
C THR A 47 -3.55 -2.22 -0.20
N LEU A 48 -4.37 -2.69 -1.12
CA LEU A 48 -5.44 -3.65 -0.86
C LEU A 48 -5.03 -5.02 -1.40
N LEU A 49 -4.95 -6.02 -0.51
CA LEU A 49 -4.70 -7.41 -0.89
C LEU A 49 -6.03 -8.11 -1.24
N LYS A 50 -6.41 -8.08 -2.52
CA LYS A 50 -7.63 -8.71 -3.03
C LYS A 50 -7.58 -10.23 -2.89
N GLY A 51 -8.61 -10.79 -2.27
CA GLY A 51 -8.74 -12.24 -2.08
C GLY A 51 -7.79 -12.82 -1.05
N ALA A 52 -7.01 -12.00 -0.33
CA ALA A 52 -6.24 -12.46 0.80
C ALA A 52 -7.18 -12.87 1.95
N THR A 53 -6.93 -14.02 2.54
CA THR A 53 -7.61 -14.49 3.75
C THR A 53 -6.80 -14.06 4.97
N PRO A 54 -7.40 -13.35 5.94
CA PRO A 54 -6.74 -13.07 7.20
C PRO A 54 -6.28 -14.35 7.91
N ARG A 55 -5.15 -14.27 8.61
CA ARG A 55 -4.66 -15.36 9.46
C ARG A 55 -5.70 -15.69 10.53
N ASP A 56 -6.03 -16.98 10.69
CA ASP A 56 -6.86 -17.41 11.81
C ASP A 56 -6.07 -17.25 13.12
N THR A 57 -6.61 -16.45 14.03
CA THR A 57 -6.02 -16.18 15.34
C THR A 57 -5.91 -17.43 16.21
N LYS A 58 -6.70 -18.49 15.93
CA LYS A 58 -6.63 -19.77 16.66
C LYS A 58 -5.40 -20.58 16.30
N THR A 59 -4.74 -20.28 15.18
CA THR A 59 -3.60 -21.04 14.66
C THR A 59 -2.27 -20.29 14.76
N LEU A 60 -2.20 -19.15 15.47
CA LEU A 60 -0.97 -18.35 15.61
C LEU A 60 0.27 -19.14 16.10
N GLY A 61 0.09 -20.24 16.82
CA GLY A 61 1.19 -21.12 17.26
C GLY A 61 1.58 -22.24 16.30
N ALA A 62 0.94 -22.35 15.14
CA ALA A 62 1.21 -23.34 14.11
C ALA A 62 1.79 -22.67 12.85
N GLU A 63 2.30 -23.46 11.90
CA GLU A 63 2.78 -22.94 10.63
C GLU A 63 1.66 -22.21 9.86
N ASP A 64 2.04 -21.15 9.14
CA ASP A 64 1.13 -20.39 8.27
C ASP A 64 1.37 -20.73 6.79
N GLU A 65 0.34 -20.57 5.98
CA GLU A 65 0.49 -20.61 4.53
C GLU A 65 1.39 -19.45 4.10
N SER A 66 2.29 -19.64 3.13
CA SER A 66 3.16 -18.54 2.68
C SER A 66 2.39 -17.57 1.78
N GLN A 67 2.49 -16.26 2.06
CA GLN A 67 1.99 -15.19 1.20
C GLN A 67 3.14 -14.58 0.43
N LEU A 68 2.94 -14.42 -0.87
CA LEU A 68 3.88 -13.75 -1.74
C LEU A 68 3.38 -12.33 -1.98
N TYR A 69 4.22 -11.36 -1.68
CA TYR A 69 3.92 -9.96 -1.93
C TYR A 69 4.66 -9.48 -3.17
N THR A 70 3.97 -8.68 -4.00
CA THR A 70 4.58 -8.12 -5.23
C THR A 70 4.96 -6.65 -5.04
N LEU A 71 4.10 -5.86 -4.42
CA LEU A 71 4.25 -4.42 -4.17
C LEU A 71 4.35 -4.15 -2.67
N PHE A 72 3.56 -4.85 -1.85
CA PHE A 72 3.55 -4.64 -0.41
C PHE A 72 4.87 -5.10 0.25
N PRO A 73 5.46 -4.33 1.19
CA PRO A 73 6.71 -4.72 1.82
C PRO A 73 6.58 -6.03 2.59
N LEU A 74 7.37 -7.04 2.20
CA LEU A 74 7.36 -8.38 2.83
C LEU A 74 7.51 -8.32 4.35
N ALA A 75 8.40 -7.47 4.86
CA ALA A 75 8.65 -7.35 6.30
C ALA A 75 7.41 -6.91 7.07
N LEU A 76 6.64 -5.96 6.53
CA LEU A 76 5.36 -5.57 7.12
C LEU A 76 4.35 -6.70 6.99
N GLY A 77 4.22 -7.31 5.82
CA GLY A 77 3.29 -8.41 5.59
C GLY A 77 3.53 -9.62 6.51
N GLN A 78 4.78 -9.92 6.85
CA GLN A 78 5.14 -10.95 7.82
C GLN A 78 4.67 -10.59 9.23
N ILE A 79 4.90 -9.36 9.68
CA ILE A 79 4.43 -8.87 10.98
C ILE A 79 2.90 -8.93 11.03
N LEU A 80 2.21 -8.45 9.99
CA LEU A 80 0.75 -8.46 9.95
C LEU A 80 0.20 -9.87 10.10
N ARG A 81 0.80 -10.87 9.44
CA ARG A 81 0.33 -12.26 9.54
C ARG A 81 0.70 -12.94 10.86
N GLU A 82 1.87 -12.65 11.41
CA GLU A 82 2.28 -13.14 12.74
C GLU A 82 1.27 -12.76 13.83
N TYR A 83 0.70 -11.55 13.72
CA TYR A 83 -0.26 -11.03 14.71
C TYR A 83 -1.72 -11.09 14.25
N ALA A 84 -2.03 -11.76 13.13
CA ALA A 84 -3.36 -11.79 12.53
C ALA A 84 -4.01 -10.39 12.40
N VAL A 85 -3.22 -9.40 12.01
CA VAL A 85 -3.68 -8.06 11.68
C VAL A 85 -4.36 -8.09 10.30
N THR A 86 -5.56 -7.54 10.22
CA THR A 86 -6.33 -7.43 8.97
C THR A 86 -6.07 -6.11 8.25
N GLU A 87 -5.71 -5.07 8.99
CA GLU A 87 -5.53 -3.72 8.46
C GLU A 87 -4.53 -2.94 9.33
N LEU A 88 -3.66 -2.16 8.69
CA LEU A 88 -2.62 -1.37 9.32
C LEU A 88 -2.66 0.04 8.77
N HIS A 89 -2.64 1.03 9.66
CA HIS A 89 -2.51 2.44 9.32
C HIS A 89 -1.26 3.01 9.95
N LEU A 90 -0.42 3.63 9.13
CA LEU A 90 0.82 4.30 9.53
C LEU A 90 0.79 5.73 9.02
N THR A 91 0.86 6.69 9.94
CA THR A 91 0.93 8.12 9.60
C THR A 91 2.24 8.69 10.11
N LEU A 92 2.98 9.37 9.24
CA LEU A 92 4.25 10.02 9.56
C LEU A 92 4.14 11.50 9.23
N ASN A 93 4.34 12.35 10.23
CA ASN A 93 4.24 13.79 10.11
C ASN A 93 5.52 14.45 10.59
N ALA A 94 6.15 15.23 9.70
CA ALA A 94 7.35 15.98 10.00
C ALA A 94 7.08 17.48 10.06
N GLY A 95 7.61 18.13 11.10
CA GLY A 95 7.44 19.57 11.30
C GLY A 95 6.12 19.94 11.99
N LYS A 96 6.05 21.18 12.48
CA LYS A 96 4.90 21.68 13.23
C LYS A 96 3.93 22.41 12.31
N TRP A 97 2.68 21.97 12.26
CA TRP A 97 1.62 22.68 11.55
C TRP A 97 1.28 24.01 12.24
N ASN A 98 1.29 25.10 11.49
CA ASN A 98 0.89 26.42 11.97
C ASN A 98 -0.56 26.70 11.57
N TYR A 99 -1.50 26.34 12.44
CA TYR A 99 -2.94 26.48 12.22
C TYR A 99 -3.37 27.93 11.93
N ASP A 100 -2.75 28.92 12.60
CA ASP A 100 -3.08 30.34 12.44
C ASP A 100 -2.68 30.87 11.05
N ARG A 101 -1.58 30.36 10.48
CA ARG A 101 -1.04 30.86 9.20
C ARG A 101 -1.40 30.00 7.99
N TRP A 102 -1.61 28.70 8.19
CA TRP A 102 -1.82 27.74 7.11
C TRP A 102 -3.25 27.16 7.11
N GLY A 103 -4.06 27.49 8.11
CA GLY A 103 -5.42 26.98 8.26
C GLY A 103 -5.45 25.55 8.79
N TYR A 104 -6.61 24.90 8.67
CA TYR A 104 -6.77 23.51 9.03
C TYR A 104 -6.34 22.61 7.85
N PRO A 105 -5.54 21.57 8.11
CA PRO A 105 -5.24 20.56 7.10
C PRO A 105 -6.48 19.72 6.79
N ASP A 106 -6.47 19.05 5.62
CA ASP A 106 -7.57 18.18 5.20
C ASP A 106 -7.68 16.92 6.10
N GLU A 107 -6.53 16.43 6.57
CA GLU A 107 -6.42 15.38 7.58
C GLU A 107 -6.63 15.94 8.99
N SER A 108 -7.40 15.24 9.82
CA SER A 108 -7.62 15.67 11.20
C SER A 108 -6.36 15.45 12.05
N GLY A 109 -6.00 16.44 12.88
CA GLY A 109 -5.02 16.22 13.94
C GLY A 109 -3.58 16.02 13.48
N VAL A 110 -3.09 16.83 12.53
CA VAL A 110 -1.71 16.78 12.03
C VAL A 110 -0.72 17.23 13.13
N GLY A 111 -0.34 16.26 13.97
CA GLY A 111 0.69 16.38 15.00
C GLY A 111 2.04 15.90 14.50
N THR A 112 3.14 16.38 15.09
CA THR A 112 4.49 15.87 14.78
C THR A 112 4.69 14.45 15.28
N GLY A 113 5.30 13.59 14.46
CA GLY A 113 5.75 12.26 14.89
C GLY A 113 5.21 11.15 14.00
N ALA A 114 5.03 9.99 14.61
CA ALA A 114 4.51 8.79 13.98
C ALA A 114 3.29 8.29 14.77
N GLU A 115 2.24 7.93 14.06
CA GLU A 115 1.08 7.23 14.60
C GLU A 115 0.92 5.90 13.87
N LEU A 116 0.59 4.85 14.62
CA LEU A 116 0.37 3.52 14.10
C LEU A 116 -0.81 2.89 14.83
N TRP A 117 -1.77 2.38 14.07
CA TRP A 117 -2.85 1.57 14.61
C TRP A 117 -3.21 0.44 13.65
N ALA A 118 -3.84 -0.59 14.19
CA ALA A 118 -4.11 -1.82 13.47
C ALA A 118 -5.44 -2.42 13.92
N TRP A 119 -6.17 -3.01 12.97
CA TRP A 119 -7.32 -3.86 13.27
C TRP A 119 -6.88 -5.31 13.31
N MET A 120 -7.20 -5.99 14.41
CA MET A 120 -6.91 -7.40 14.60
C MET A 120 -8.07 -8.25 14.08
N GLY A 121 -7.79 -9.46 13.61
CA GLY A 121 -8.82 -10.41 13.21
C GLY A 121 -9.81 -10.74 14.34
N GLU A 122 -11.07 -10.98 13.97
CA GLU A 122 -12.25 -11.06 14.85
C GLU A 122 -12.27 -12.25 15.84
N ASN A 123 -11.19 -13.02 15.96
CA ASN A 123 -11.09 -14.18 16.85
C ASN A 123 -9.86 -14.12 17.78
N GLY A 124 -9.29 -12.93 18.04
CA GLY A 124 -8.11 -12.77 18.90
C GLY A 124 -8.22 -13.55 20.21
N PRO A 125 -7.11 -14.06 20.79
CA PRO A 125 -7.17 -14.85 22.00
C PRO A 125 -7.89 -14.05 23.09
N VAL A 126 -9.04 -14.57 23.54
CA VAL A 126 -9.70 -14.08 24.75
C VAL A 126 -8.67 -14.23 25.88
N SER A 127 -8.25 -13.08 26.40
CA SER A 127 -7.37 -12.97 27.57
C SER A 127 -8.01 -13.64 28.78
#